data_AF-A0A367LYM1-F1
#
_entry.id   AF-A0A367LYM1-F1
#
_cell.length_a   1.000
_cell.length_b   1.000
_cell.length_c   1.000
_cell.angle_alpha   90.00
_cell.angle_beta   90.00
_cell.angle_gamma   90.00
#
_symmetry.space_group_name_H-M   'P 1'
#
loop_
_entity.id
_entity.type
_entity.pdbx_description
1 polymer ?
#
loop_
_entity_poly.entity_id
_entity_poly.type
_entity_poly.pdbx_seq_one_letter_code
_entity_poly.pdbx_strand_id
1 'polypeptide(L)'
;VDGRGLWAGNSFLAATDSALADPAKRAVLQAYLQRLDSAQRWAYLHLDEYSRSLAQIIGFPEDAARLQFERRRLRWQALDERTLGQQQETADFYQAHGLIPQRLDVRPTFASGFAVRQASDADIR
;
A
#
# COMPACT_ATOMS: atom_id res chain seq x y z
N VAL A 1 23.37 -11.78 -4.25
CA VAL A 1 21.93 -12.07 -4.40
C VAL A 1 21.21 -10.75 -4.52
N ASP A 2 20.34 -10.56 -5.52
CA ASP A 2 19.43 -9.41 -5.53
C ASP A 2 18.09 -9.83 -4.89
N GLY A 3 17.39 -8.87 -4.27
CA GLY A 3 16.20 -9.16 -3.46
C GLY A 3 14.93 -9.48 -4.27
N ARG A 4 15.04 -9.67 -5.60
CA ARG A 4 13.87 -9.85 -6.46
C ARG A 4 13.25 -11.21 -6.22
N GLY A 5 11.94 -11.24 -5.97
CA GLY A 5 11.21 -12.46 -5.64
C GLY A 5 11.26 -12.87 -4.17
N LEU A 6 12.02 -12.15 -3.32
CA LEU A 6 12.04 -12.37 -1.87
C LEU A 6 10.97 -11.56 -1.12
N TRP A 7 10.38 -10.56 -1.77
CA TRP A 7 9.38 -9.67 -1.18
C TRP A 7 8.26 -9.39 -2.18
N ALA A 8 7.01 -9.49 -1.71
CA ALA A 8 5.82 -9.31 -2.53
C ALA A 8 5.55 -7.87 -2.96
N GLY A 9 6.23 -6.88 -2.36
CA GLY A 9 6.05 -5.46 -2.72
C GLY A 9 4.89 -4.76 -2.01
N ASN A 10 4.11 -5.47 -1.20
CA ASN A 10 2.90 -4.92 -0.57
C ASN A 10 3.23 -3.89 0.52
N SER A 11 2.40 -2.85 0.59
CA SER A 11 2.36 -1.86 1.67
C SER A 11 0.92 -1.75 2.18
N PHE A 12 0.74 -1.47 3.47
CA PHE A 12 -0.56 -1.53 4.12
C PHE A 12 -0.92 -0.22 4.83
N LEU A 13 -2.21 0.04 4.94
CA LEU A 13 -2.74 1.05 5.86
C LEU A 13 -3.12 0.37 7.17
N ALA A 14 -2.73 0.97 8.29
CA ALA A 14 -3.07 0.50 9.62
C ALA A 14 -4.18 1.37 10.23
N ALA A 15 -5.10 0.73 10.95
CA ALA A 15 -6.12 1.37 11.76
C ALA A 15 -6.21 0.63 13.10
N THR A 16 -6.64 1.32 14.15
CA THR A 16 -6.84 0.69 15.46
C THR A 16 -8.10 -0.16 15.47
N ASP A 17 -8.12 -1.21 16.28
CA ASP A 17 -9.33 -2.04 16.48
C ASP A 17 -10.53 -1.20 16.92
N SER A 18 -10.30 -0.20 17.77
CA SER A 18 -11.33 0.74 18.23
C SER A 18 -11.93 1.61 17.11
N ALA A 19 -11.15 1.90 16.06
CA ALA A 19 -11.65 2.63 14.89
C ALA A 19 -12.39 1.69 13.92
N LEU A 20 -11.95 0.44 13.83
CA LEU A 20 -12.57 -0.59 12.98
C LEU A 20 -13.90 -1.11 13.56
N ALA A 21 -14.02 -1.14 14.89
CA ALA A 21 -15.23 -1.58 15.61
C ALA A 21 -16.37 -0.55 15.61
N ASP A 22 -16.07 0.72 15.34
CA ASP A 22 -17.05 1.81 15.26
C ASP A 22 -17.56 1.96 13.81
N PRO A 23 -18.86 1.70 13.53
CA PRO A 23 -19.40 1.78 12.17
C PRO A 23 -19.25 3.15 11.52
N ALA A 24 -19.33 4.24 12.29
CA ALA A 24 -19.20 5.60 11.77
C ALA A 24 -17.74 5.87 11.36
N LYS A 25 -16.77 5.48 12.20
CA LYS A 25 -15.35 5.58 11.84
C LYS A 25 -14.98 4.69 10.68
N ARG A 26 -15.55 3.48 10.61
CA ARG A 26 -15.35 2.57 9.50
C ARG A 26 -15.84 3.17 8.17
N ALA A 27 -16.97 3.87 8.17
CA ALA A 27 -17.44 4.62 6.99
C ALA A 27 -16.47 5.75 6.60
N VAL A 28 -15.92 6.48 7.57
CA VAL A 28 -14.90 7.52 7.33
C VAL A 28 -13.62 6.93 6.74
N LEU A 29 -13.15 5.78 7.25
CA LEU A 29 -12.00 5.07 6.72
C LEU A 29 -12.22 4.64 5.26
N GLN A 30 -13.42 4.13 4.94
CA GLN A 30 -13.79 3.79 3.57
C GLN A 30 -13.75 5.01 2.62
N ALA A 31 -14.27 6.16 3.06
CA ALA A 31 -14.21 7.39 2.29
C ALA A 31 -12.76 7.91 2.13
N TYR A 32 -11.93 7.74 3.17
CA TYR A 32 -10.52 8.11 3.13
C TYR A 32 -9.74 7.28 2.09
N LEU A 33 -9.97 5.96 2.03
CA LEU A 33 -9.38 5.08 1.01
C LEU A 33 -9.68 5.56 -0.42
N GLN A 34 -10.93 5.95 -0.69
CA GLN A 34 -11.34 6.45 -2.02
C GLN A 34 -10.63 7.77 -2.38
N ARG A 35 -10.39 8.64 -1.38
CA ARG A 35 -9.64 9.88 -1.57
C ARG A 35 -8.17 9.61 -1.89
N LEU A 36 -7.55 8.63 -1.22
CA LEU A 36 -6.17 8.23 -1.50
C LEU A 36 -6.01 7.65 -2.92
N ASP A 37 -6.94 6.79 -3.36
CA ASP A 37 -6.94 6.27 -4.75
C ASP A 37 -7.07 7.41 -5.77
N SER A 38 -8.01 8.33 -5.54
CA SER A 38 -8.22 9.49 -6.41
C SER A 38 -7.00 10.40 -6.48
N ALA A 39 -6.36 10.68 -5.34
CA ALA A 39 -5.16 11.51 -5.26
C ALA A 39 -3.97 10.86 -5.97
N GLN A 40 -3.80 9.54 -5.83
CA GLN A 40 -2.72 8.82 -6.52
C GLN A 40 -2.90 8.86 -8.04
N ARG A 41 -4.12 8.63 -8.54
CA ARG A 41 -4.44 8.76 -9.98
C ARG A 41 -4.13 10.16 -10.49
N TRP A 42 -4.57 11.19 -9.76
CA TRP A 42 -4.27 12.57 -10.11
C TRP A 42 -2.76 12.80 -10.18
N ALA A 43 -2.01 12.32 -9.20
CA ALA A 43 -0.55 12.45 -9.19
C ALA A 43 0.12 11.80 -10.42
N TYR A 44 -0.36 10.65 -10.90
CA TYR A 44 0.15 10.03 -12.12
C TYR A 44 -0.24 10.80 -13.40
N LEU A 45 -1.45 11.36 -13.46
CA LEU A 45 -1.89 12.20 -14.58
C LEU A 45 -1.22 13.58 -14.61
N HIS A 46 -0.71 14.04 -13.47
CA HIS A 46 -0.10 15.35 -13.27
C HIS A 46 1.34 15.22 -12.76
N LEU A 47 2.11 14.31 -13.37
CA LEU A 47 3.42 13.89 -12.86
C LEU A 47 4.39 15.04 -12.61
N ASP A 48 4.47 16.01 -13.52
CA ASP A 48 5.41 17.14 -13.40
C ASP A 48 5.01 18.10 -12.26
N GLU A 49 3.72 18.41 -12.14
CA GLU A 49 3.19 19.26 -11.06
C GLU A 49 3.40 18.57 -9.70
N TYR A 50 3.04 17.29 -9.63
CA TYR A 50 3.19 16.49 -8.42
C TYR A 50 4.66 16.34 -8.03
N SER A 51 5.57 16.07 -8.98
CA SER A 51 7.00 15.88 -8.68
C SER A 51 7.67 17.14 -8.15
N ARG A 52 7.26 18.32 -8.62
CA ARG A 52 7.76 19.60 -8.11
C ARG A 52 7.36 19.80 -6.64
N SER A 53 6.10 19.55 -6.30
CA SER A 53 5.64 19.63 -4.91
C SER A 53 6.30 18.56 -4.04
N LEU A 54 6.41 17.32 -4.52
CA LEU A 54 7.05 16.22 -3.80
C LEU A 54 8.52 16.55 -3.49
N ALA A 55 9.25 17.08 -4.47
CA ALA A 55 10.66 17.47 -4.33
C ALA A 55 10.87 18.49 -3.22
N GLN A 56 9.99 19.50 -3.12
CA GLN A 56 10.02 20.50 -2.05
C GLN A 56 9.78 19.87 -0.67
N ILE A 57 8.88 18.89 -0.58
CA ILE A 57 8.54 18.22 0.69
C ILE A 57 9.68 17.31 1.17
N ILE A 58 10.26 16.51 0.27
CA ILE A 58 11.25 15.49 0.64
C ILE A 58 12.70 15.97 0.53
N GLY A 59 12.93 17.17 -0.04
CA GLY A 59 14.25 17.78 -0.15
C GLY A 59 15.16 17.15 -1.22
N PHE A 60 14.60 16.46 -2.21
CA PHE A 60 15.35 15.86 -3.31
C PHE A 60 15.21 16.67 -4.61
N PRO A 61 16.16 16.55 -5.55
CA PRO A 61 16.01 17.11 -6.90
C PRO A 61 14.70 16.66 -7.58
N GLU A 62 14.07 17.56 -8.34
CA GLU A 62 12.78 17.32 -8.99
C GLU A 62 12.82 16.13 -9.97
N ASP A 63 13.90 16.01 -10.75
CA ASP A 63 14.11 14.91 -11.68
C ASP A 63 14.23 13.56 -10.96
N ALA A 64 14.92 13.51 -9.82
CA ALA A 64 15.01 12.33 -8.98
C ALA A 64 13.65 11.96 -8.35
N ALA A 65 12.91 12.94 -7.84
CA ALA A 65 11.57 12.73 -7.27
C ALA A 65 10.57 12.23 -8.34
N ARG A 66 10.60 12.84 -9.53
CA ARG A 66 9.80 12.44 -10.69
C ARG A 66 10.10 11.00 -11.10
N LEU A 67 11.38 10.68 -11.32
CA LEU A 67 11.80 9.34 -11.75
C LEU A 67 11.43 8.27 -10.72
N GLN A 68 11.56 8.58 -9.44
CA GLN A 68 11.21 7.68 -8.36
C GLN A 68 9.69 7.41 -8.32
N PHE A 69 8.86 8.44 -8.43
CA PHE A 69 7.40 8.29 -8.41
C PHE A 69 6.87 7.55 -9.65
N GLU A 70 7.38 7.88 -10.82
CA GLU A 70 7.04 7.22 -12.10
C GLU A 70 7.35 5.71 -12.06
N ARG A 71 8.51 5.32 -11.52
CA ARG A 71 8.94 3.91 -11.45
C ARG A 71 8.19 3.09 -10.42
N ARG A 72 7.68 3.72 -9.35
CA ARG A 72 7.00 3.03 -8.25
C ARG A 72 5.75 2.27 -8.69
N ARG A 73 5.02 2.79 -9.69
CA ARG A 73 3.80 2.19 -10.29
C ARG A 73 2.87 1.50 -9.27
N LEU A 74 2.70 2.14 -8.10
CA LEU A 74 1.92 1.57 -7.01
C LEU A 74 0.45 1.49 -7.40
N ARG A 75 -0.27 0.50 -6.86
CA ARG A 75 -1.69 0.31 -7.10
C ARG A 75 -2.40 0.03 -5.79
N TRP A 76 -3.58 0.63 -5.62
CA TRP A 76 -4.52 0.17 -4.62
C TRP A 76 -5.12 -1.16 -5.09
N GLN A 77 -5.14 -2.12 -4.18
CA GLN A 77 -5.83 -3.39 -4.38
C GLN A 77 -6.64 -3.72 -3.13
N ALA A 78 -7.80 -4.33 -3.33
CA ALA A 78 -8.56 -4.88 -2.22
C ALA A 78 -7.78 -6.06 -1.63
N LEU A 79 -8.00 -6.32 -0.33
CA LEU A 79 -7.45 -7.50 0.29
C LEU A 79 -8.06 -8.76 -0.34
N ASP A 80 -7.22 -9.63 -0.86
CA ASP A 80 -7.60 -10.91 -1.44
C ASP A 80 -6.75 -12.06 -0.84
N GLU A 81 -7.13 -13.29 -1.16
CA GLU A 81 -6.44 -14.48 -0.66
C GLU A 81 -4.97 -14.54 -1.10
N ARG A 82 -4.63 -13.96 -2.27
CA ARG A 82 -3.25 -13.87 -2.74
C ARG A 82 -2.41 -12.96 -1.83
N THR A 83 -2.94 -11.80 -1.48
CA THR A 83 -2.29 -10.82 -0.59
C THR A 83 -2.09 -11.42 0.80
N LEU A 84 -3.11 -12.11 1.33
CA LEU A 84 -3.04 -12.81 2.61
C LEU A 84 -1.98 -13.93 2.58
N GLY A 85 -1.93 -14.71 1.49
CA GLY A 85 -0.91 -15.74 1.30
C GLY A 85 0.51 -15.19 1.30
N GLN A 86 0.75 -14.12 0.53
CA GLN A 86 2.06 -13.43 0.49
C GLN A 86 2.50 -12.90 1.86
N GLN A 87 1.56 -12.37 2.65
CA GLN A 87 1.87 -11.88 3.99
C GLN A 87 2.13 -13.04 4.96
N GLN A 88 1.42 -14.16 4.82
CA GLN A 88 1.67 -15.36 5.61
C GLN A 88 3.06 -15.94 5.29
N GLU A 89 3.43 -16.04 4.01
CA GLU A 89 4.77 -16.46 3.59
C GLU A 89 5.87 -15.57 4.19
N THR A 90 5.62 -14.26 4.26
CA THR A 90 6.54 -13.31 4.90
C THR A 90 6.67 -13.57 6.41
N ALA A 91 5.55 -13.80 7.10
CA ALA A 91 5.55 -14.11 8.53
C ALA A 91 6.23 -15.46 8.84
N ASP A 92 5.97 -16.48 8.02
CA ASP A 92 6.58 -17.79 8.15
C ASP A 92 8.09 -17.72 7.87
N PHE A 93 8.54 -16.94 6.88
CA PHE A 93 9.96 -16.66 6.63
C PHE A 93 10.62 -15.99 7.85
N TYR A 94 9.98 -15.00 8.46
CA TYR A 94 10.51 -14.34 9.65
C TYR A 94 10.60 -15.29 10.85
N GLN A 95 9.64 -16.19 11.01
CA GLN A 95 9.69 -17.20 12.06
C GLN A 95 10.83 -18.20 11.82
N ALA A 96 10.99 -18.70 10.59
CA ALA A 96 12.01 -19.68 10.24
C ALA A 96 13.44 -19.13 10.46
N HIS A 97 13.62 -17.82 10.35
CA HIS A 97 14.88 -17.12 10.58
C HIS A 97 14.99 -16.44 11.95
N GLY A 98 14.06 -16.71 12.88
CA GLY A 98 14.12 -16.22 14.26
C GLY A 98 13.91 -14.72 14.45
N LEU A 99 13.36 -14.03 13.45
CA LEU A 99 13.02 -12.60 13.53
C LEU A 99 11.74 -12.36 14.35
N ILE A 100 10.85 -13.37 14.41
CA ILE A 100 9.71 -13.40 15.33
C ILE A 100 9.73 -14.69 16.16
N PRO A 101 9.35 -14.62 17.45
CA PRO A 101 9.54 -15.74 18.38
C PRO A 101 8.54 -16.88 18.17
N GLN A 102 7.41 -16.60 17.54
CA GLN A 102 6.30 -17.55 17.35
C GLN A 102 5.69 -17.37 15.97
N ARG A 103 5.07 -18.45 15.46
CA ARG A 103 4.30 -18.38 14.22
C ARG A 103 3.12 -17.43 14.40
N LEU A 104 2.98 -16.50 13.45
CA LEU A 104 1.86 -15.56 13.40
C LEU A 104 0.87 -16.01 12.33
N ASP A 105 -0.42 -16.16 12.69
CA ASP A 105 -1.51 -16.16 11.72
C ASP A 105 -1.84 -14.72 11.36
N VAL A 106 -1.65 -14.37 10.08
CA VAL A 106 -1.82 -12.98 9.61
C VAL A 106 -3.28 -12.63 9.32
N ARG A 107 -4.16 -13.62 9.08
CA ARG A 107 -5.55 -13.35 8.72
C ARG A 107 -6.29 -12.45 9.72
N PRO A 108 -6.25 -12.69 11.04
CA PRO A 108 -6.96 -11.84 12.01
C PRO A 108 -6.37 -10.42 12.12
N THR A 109 -5.16 -10.18 11.61
CA THR A 109 -4.55 -8.84 11.65
C THR A 109 -5.04 -7.93 10.52
N PHE A 110 -5.84 -8.45 9.58
CA PHE A 110 -6.38 -7.67 8.47
C PHE A 110 -7.89 -7.43 8.61
N ALA A 111 -8.29 -6.17 8.42
CA ALA A 111 -9.70 -5.81 8.33
C ALA A 111 -10.27 -6.09 6.93
N SER A 112 -11.34 -6.87 6.86
CA SER A 112 -12.09 -7.14 5.63
C SER A 112 -13.18 -6.09 5.39
N GLY A 113 -13.84 -6.15 4.23
CA GLY A 113 -15.05 -5.37 3.93
C GLY A 113 -14.80 -3.89 3.56
N PHE A 114 -13.57 -3.53 3.21
CA PHE A 114 -13.26 -2.27 2.54
C PHE A 114 -13.18 -2.48 1.04
N ALA A 115 -13.70 -1.52 0.28
CA ALA A 115 -13.64 -1.51 -1.17
C ALA A 115 -12.62 -0.48 -1.65
N VAL A 116 -11.81 -0.85 -2.62
CA VAL A 116 -11.01 0.08 -3.42
C VAL A 116 -11.28 -0.18 -4.89
N ARG A 117 -11.18 0.86 -5.71
CA ARG A 117 -11.30 0.69 -7.16
C ARG A 117 -10.06 -0.06 -7.62
N GLN A 118 -10.24 -1.16 -8.35
CA GLN A 118 -9.11 -1.88 -8.92
C GLN A 118 -8.48 -1.01 -10.01
N ALA A 119 -7.20 -0.67 -9.84
CA ALA A 119 -6.46 0.16 -10.78
C ALA A 119 -6.24 -0.62 -12.09
N SER A 120 -6.59 0.00 -13.22
CA SER A 120 -6.33 -0.56 -14.54
C SER A 120 -4.95 -0.12 -15.05
N ASP A 121 -4.38 -0.86 -16.00
CA ASP A 121 -3.12 -0.46 -16.65
C ASP A 121 -3.19 0.90 -17.37
N ALA A 122 -4.40 1.38 -17.68
CA ALA A 122 -4.61 2.70 -18.27
C ALA A 122 -4.40 3.85 -17.25
N ASP A 123 -4.44 3.57 -15.95
CA ASP A 123 -4.32 4.58 -14.89
C ASP A 123 -2.86 4.89 -14.49
N ILE A 124 -1.87 4.19 -15.09
CA ILE A 124 -0.44 4.23 -14.68
C ILE A 124 0.49 4.28 -15.90
N ARG A 125 -0.01 4.77 -17.04
CA ARG A 125 0.80 5.04 -18.23
C ARG A 125 1.43 6.41 -18.15
#